data_AF-A0A934CX06-F1
#
_entry.id   AF-A0A934CX06-F1
#
_cell.length_a   1.000
_cell.length_b   1.000
_cell.length_c   1.000
_cell.angle_alpha   90.00
_cell.angle_beta   90.00
_cell.angle_gamma   90.00
#
_symmetry.space_group_name_H-M   'P 1'
#
loop_
_entity.id
_entity.type
_entity.pdbx_description
1 polymer ?
#
loop_
_entity_poly.entity_id
_entity_poly.type
_entity_poly.pdbx_seq_one_letter_code
_entity_poly.pdbx_strand_id
1 'polypeptide(L)'
;MVRHTVFGFKLERTEETLTAHGGLALLAEFNHGLGVCGLTDRHLPGPGSNRGYAPSVFVDRLILMLQAGGRCLEDLRELKREAGLMRLLGREALPDPDTLGDWLRRIGRGS
;
A
#
# COMPACT_ATOMS: atom_id res chain seq x y z
N MET A 1 13.81 -29.90 9.29
CA MET A 1 13.88 -29.78 10.76
C MET A 1 15.16 -29.04 11.11
N VAL A 2 15.06 -27.83 11.65
CA VAL A 2 16.23 -27.02 12.02
C VAL A 2 16.79 -27.55 13.35
N ARG A 3 18.11 -27.68 13.45
CA ARG A 3 18.77 -28.26 14.62
C ARG A 3 18.65 -27.32 15.81
N HIS A 4 18.11 -27.81 16.92
CA HIS A 4 17.97 -27.04 18.17
C HIS A 4 19.34 -26.81 18.81
N THR A 5 19.54 -25.62 19.35
CA THR A 5 20.72 -25.26 20.15
C THR A 5 20.29 -24.89 21.58
N VAL A 6 20.14 -23.60 21.89
CA VAL A 6 20.00 -23.10 23.27
C VAL A 6 18.53 -22.92 23.70
N PHE A 7 17.60 -22.75 22.75
CA PHE A 7 16.20 -22.46 23.05
C PHE A 7 15.30 -23.72 23.03
N GLY A 8 14.45 -23.86 24.05
CA GLY A 8 13.57 -25.02 24.27
C GLY A 8 12.29 -25.08 23.42
N PHE A 9 12.14 -24.23 22.39
CA PHE A 9 10.98 -24.23 21.50
C PHE A 9 11.29 -24.91 20.16
N LYS A 10 10.30 -25.62 19.61
CA LYS A 10 10.39 -26.31 18.32
C LYS A 10 10.33 -25.33 17.16
N LEU A 11 11.34 -25.36 16.29
CA LEU A 11 11.36 -24.57 15.07
C LEU A 11 10.79 -25.37 13.91
N GLU A 12 9.74 -24.85 13.30
CA GLU A 12 9.12 -25.39 12.08
C GLU A 12 9.13 -24.32 10.98
N ARG A 13 9.07 -24.76 9.71
CA ARG A 13 8.96 -23.86 8.56
C ARG A 13 7.48 -23.74 8.18
N THR A 14 7.07 -22.55 7.80
CA THR A 14 5.76 -22.29 7.22
C THR A 14 5.93 -21.53 5.91
N GLU A 15 5.00 -21.76 4.98
CA GLU A 15 4.84 -20.98 3.75
C GLU A 15 3.82 -19.83 3.95
N GLU A 16 3.28 -19.68 5.17
CA GLU A 16 2.40 -18.57 5.51
C GLU A 16 3.14 -17.24 5.35
N THR A 17 2.46 -16.28 4.72
CA THR A 17 3.01 -14.94 4.55
C THR A 17 2.86 -14.17 5.86
N LEU A 18 3.98 -13.81 6.46
CA LEU A 18 4.03 -12.94 7.64
C LEU A 18 4.24 -11.48 7.22
N THR A 19 3.73 -10.55 8.02
CA THR A 19 3.95 -9.11 7.86
C THR A 19 4.49 -8.53 9.16
N ALA A 20 5.48 -7.65 9.07
CA ALA A 20 5.92 -6.84 10.20
C ALA A 20 5.01 -5.61 10.42
N HIS A 21 4.12 -5.31 9.47
CA HIS A 21 3.29 -4.11 9.42
C HIS A 21 1.83 -4.39 9.77
N GLY A 22 1.57 -5.31 10.71
CA GLY A 22 0.20 -5.69 11.09
C GLY A 22 -0.69 -4.52 11.52
N GLY A 23 -0.12 -3.49 12.17
CA GLY A 23 -0.84 -2.28 12.56
C GLY A 23 -1.37 -1.45 11.38
N LEU A 24 -0.75 -1.58 10.19
CA LEU A 24 -1.18 -0.87 8.99
C LEU A 24 -2.55 -1.36 8.51
N ALA A 25 -2.96 -2.59 8.86
CA ALA A 25 -4.31 -3.07 8.55
C ALA A 25 -5.40 -2.25 9.25
N LEU A 26 -5.19 -1.91 10.52
CA LEU A 26 -6.13 -1.08 11.28
C LEU A 26 -6.21 0.35 10.73
N LEU A 27 -5.06 0.90 10.32
CA LEU A 27 -5.01 2.21 9.69
C LEU A 27 -5.71 2.21 8.32
N ALA A 28 -5.57 1.13 7.56
CA ALA A 28 -6.25 0.97 6.28
C ALA A 28 -7.78 0.91 6.44
N GLU A 29 -8.28 0.19 7.45
CA GLU A 29 -9.71 0.18 7.84
C GLU A 29 -10.18 1.55 8.32
N PHE A 30 -9.37 2.25 9.12
CA PHE A 30 -9.67 3.61 9.55
C PHE A 30 -9.82 4.56 8.37
N ASN A 31 -8.88 4.52 7.41
CA ASN A 31 -8.96 5.32 6.17
C ASN A 31 -10.23 4.99 5.35
N HIS A 32 -10.61 3.71 5.32
CA HIS A 32 -11.86 3.28 4.68
C HIS A 32 -13.09 3.88 5.38
N GLY A 33 -13.15 3.82 6.72
CA GLY A 33 -14.23 4.39 7.51
C GLY A 33 -14.36 5.91 7.36
N LEU A 34 -13.25 6.62 7.13
CA LEU A 34 -13.25 8.04 6.78
C LEU A 34 -13.75 8.34 5.35
N GLY A 35 -13.90 7.32 4.50
CA GLY A 35 -14.35 7.48 3.13
C GLY A 35 -13.32 8.15 2.21
N VAL A 36 -12.03 8.08 2.55
CA VAL A 36 -10.94 8.80 1.84
C VAL A 36 -10.95 8.49 0.34
N CYS A 37 -11.09 7.22 -0.05
CA CYS A 37 -11.15 6.82 -1.46
C CYS A 37 -12.31 7.48 -2.20
N GLY A 38 -13.52 7.46 -1.61
CA GLY A 38 -14.70 8.06 -2.21
C GLY A 38 -14.60 9.58 -2.34
N LEU A 39 -14.02 10.25 -1.34
CA LEU A 39 -13.74 11.69 -1.40
C LEU A 39 -12.72 12.02 -2.50
N THR A 40 -11.69 11.18 -2.61
CA THR A 40 -10.64 11.35 -3.62
C THR A 40 -11.21 11.24 -5.03
N ASP A 41 -11.96 10.18 -5.31
CA ASP A 41 -12.55 9.96 -6.64
C ASP A 41 -13.62 10.99 -7.00
N ARG A 42 -14.24 11.62 -6.00
CA ARG A 42 -15.22 12.70 -6.21
C ARG A 42 -14.57 14.03 -6.58
N HIS A 43 -13.45 14.37 -5.94
CA HIS A 43 -12.89 15.72 -5.99
C HIS A 43 -11.64 15.85 -6.84
N LEU A 44 -10.94 14.75 -7.13
CA LEU A 44 -9.77 14.76 -8.01
C LEU A 44 -10.15 14.41 -9.44
N PRO A 45 -9.42 14.94 -10.44
CA PRO A 45 -9.66 14.62 -11.83
C PRO A 45 -9.42 13.12 -12.07
N GLY A 46 -10.39 12.49 -12.75
CA GLY A 46 -10.30 11.09 -13.15
C GLY A 46 -9.17 10.81 -14.13
N PRO A 47 -8.93 9.53 -14.46
CA PRO A 47 -7.91 9.16 -15.42
C PRO A 47 -8.28 9.68 -16.82
N GLY A 48 -7.28 10.21 -17.55
CA GLY A 48 -7.46 10.68 -18.93
C GLY A 48 -7.72 9.57 -19.97
N SER A 49 -7.77 8.30 -19.55
CA SER A 49 -8.13 7.16 -20.39
C SER A 49 -8.79 6.07 -19.56
N ASN A 50 -9.54 5.17 -20.20
CA ASN A 50 -10.21 4.04 -19.54
C ASN A 50 -9.24 2.96 -19.00
N ARG A 51 -7.93 3.14 -19.17
CA ARG A 51 -6.89 2.20 -18.70
C ARG A 51 -6.11 2.74 -17.51
N GLY A 52 -6.35 3.99 -17.09
CA GLY A 52 -5.67 4.61 -15.96
C GLY A 52 -6.28 4.19 -14.63
N TYR A 53 -5.46 4.23 -13.57
CA TYR A 53 -5.95 4.05 -12.21
C TYR A 53 -6.87 5.21 -11.79
N ALA A 54 -7.84 4.89 -10.94
CA ALA A 54 -8.65 5.90 -10.26
C ALA A 54 -7.76 6.74 -9.31
N PRO A 55 -8.08 8.03 -9.09
CA PRO A 55 -7.36 8.89 -8.16
C PRO A 55 -7.18 8.29 -6.76
N SER A 56 -8.21 7.60 -6.24
CA SER A 56 -8.17 6.92 -4.94
C SER A 56 -7.05 5.90 -4.82
N VAL A 57 -6.69 5.19 -5.89
CA VAL A 57 -5.60 4.21 -5.88
C VAL A 57 -4.25 4.88 -5.60
N PHE A 58 -4.02 6.07 -6.15
CA PHE A 58 -2.80 6.83 -5.91
C PHE A 58 -2.74 7.37 -4.48
N VAL A 59 -3.85 7.96 -4.02
CA VAL A 59 -3.93 8.58 -2.69
C VAL A 59 -3.86 7.55 -1.58
N ASP A 60 -4.62 6.45 -1.67
CA ASP A 60 -4.59 5.37 -0.69
C ASP A 60 -3.18 4.78 -0.57
N ARG A 61 -2.48 4.56 -1.70
CA ARG A 61 -1.10 4.08 -1.69
C ARG A 61 -0.12 5.05 -1.02
N LEU A 62 -0.26 6.36 -1.27
CA LEU A 62 0.54 7.39 -0.62
C LEU A 62 0.31 7.41 0.90
N ILE A 63 -0.95 7.37 1.32
CA ILE A 63 -1.32 7.38 2.74
C ILE A 63 -0.76 6.14 3.44
N LEU A 64 -0.92 4.95 2.86
CA LEU A 64 -0.37 3.72 3.43
C LEU A 64 1.16 3.76 3.53
N MET A 65 1.84 4.35 2.54
CA MET A 65 3.31 4.48 2.58
C MET A 65 3.75 5.39 3.72
N LEU A 66 3.08 6.54 3.89
CA LEU A 66 3.35 7.47 4.98
C LEU A 66 3.03 6.85 6.34
N GLN A 67 1.91 6.13 6.45
CA GLN A 67 1.50 5.41 7.67
C GLN A 67 2.48 4.28 8.03
N ALA A 68 3.10 3.64 7.04
CA ALA A 68 4.18 2.69 7.24
C ALA A 68 5.53 3.36 7.62
N GLY A 69 5.60 4.69 7.66
CA GLY A 69 6.79 5.45 8.02
C GLY A 69 7.71 5.80 6.85
N GLY A 70 7.27 5.59 5.61
CA GLY A 70 7.99 5.99 4.42
C GLY A 70 8.09 7.52 4.28
N ARG A 71 9.12 7.97 3.57
CA ARG A 71 9.51 9.38 3.45
C ARG A 71 9.78 9.82 2.02
N CYS A 72 9.92 8.88 1.08
CA CYS A 72 10.07 9.18 -0.35
C CYS A 72 9.21 8.25 -1.22
N LEU A 73 9.08 8.56 -2.51
CA LEU A 73 8.27 7.77 -3.44
C LEU A 73 8.83 6.36 -3.64
N GLU A 74 10.15 6.20 -3.50
CA GLU A 74 10.82 4.92 -3.64
C GLU A 74 10.36 3.93 -2.56
N ASP A 75 9.96 4.42 -1.37
CA ASP A 75 9.44 3.59 -0.26
C ASP A 75 8.11 2.90 -0.61
N LEU A 76 7.41 3.35 -1.67
CA LEU A 76 6.26 2.63 -2.20
C LEU A 76 6.61 1.19 -2.62
N ARG A 77 7.89 0.90 -2.92
CA ARG A 77 8.36 -0.46 -3.24
C ARG A 77 8.28 -1.39 -2.04
N GLU A 78 8.42 -0.86 -0.81
CA GLU A 78 8.31 -1.66 0.41
C GLU A 78 6.87 -2.16 0.62
N LEU A 79 5.86 -1.36 0.28
CA LEU A 79 4.45 -1.82 0.29
C LEU A 79 4.21 -2.99 -0.68
N LYS A 80 4.93 -3.06 -1.81
CA LYS A 80 4.82 -4.22 -2.73
C LYS A 80 5.39 -5.50 -2.12
N ARG A 81 6.36 -5.39 -1.19
CA ARG A 81 6.93 -6.54 -0.48
C ARG A 81 5.97 -7.09 0.58
N GLU A 82 5.06 -6.25 1.07
CA GLU A 82 3.97 -6.61 1.98
C GLU A 82 2.80 -7.30 1.26
N ALA A 83 3.09 -8.29 0.41
CA ALA A 83 2.10 -8.92 -0.46
C ALA A 83 0.92 -9.56 0.29
N GLY A 84 1.18 -10.18 1.46
CA GLY A 84 0.13 -10.76 2.29
C GLY A 84 -0.82 -9.70 2.86
N LEU A 85 -0.27 -8.58 3.33
CA LEU A 85 -1.05 -7.46 3.83
C LEU A 85 -1.81 -6.76 2.71
N MET A 86 -1.18 -6.51 1.55
CA MET A 86 -1.87 -5.89 0.41
C MET A 86 -3.03 -6.76 -0.10
N ARG A 87 -2.89 -8.09 -0.06
CA ARG A 87 -3.98 -9.02 -0.37
C ARG A 87 -5.10 -8.94 0.67
N LEU A 88 -4.76 -8.98 1.97
CA LEU A 88 -5.74 -8.82 3.06
C LEU A 88 -6.56 -7.54 2.88
N LEU A 89 -5.90 -6.49 2.41
CA LEU A 89 -6.47 -5.17 2.22
C LEU A 89 -7.16 -4.93 0.87
N GLY A 90 -7.19 -5.93 -0.04
CA GLY A 90 -7.79 -5.81 -1.37
C GLY A 90 -7.05 -4.89 -2.35
N ARG A 91 -5.74 -4.68 -2.15
CA ARG A 91 -4.92 -3.66 -2.80
C ARG A 91 -3.80 -4.24 -3.67
N GLU A 92 -4.15 -5.13 -4.61
CA GLU A 92 -3.13 -5.85 -5.41
C GLU A 92 -2.59 -5.04 -6.59
N ALA A 93 -3.40 -4.17 -7.18
CA ALA A 93 -3.03 -3.37 -8.35
C ALA A 93 -2.52 -1.98 -7.93
N LEU A 94 -1.22 -1.86 -7.68
CA LEU A 94 -0.61 -0.64 -7.15
C LEU A 94 0.33 0.05 -8.17
N PRO A 95 0.13 1.35 -8.49
CA PRO A 95 0.95 2.11 -9.44
C PRO A 95 2.37 2.34 -8.91
N ASP A 96 3.40 1.90 -9.62
CA ASP A 96 4.80 2.04 -9.19
C ASP A 96 5.23 3.51 -8.93
N PRO A 97 6.39 3.74 -8.29
CA PRO A 97 6.84 5.09 -7.93
C PRO A 97 6.86 6.08 -9.10
N ASP A 98 7.25 5.63 -10.29
CA ASP A 98 7.36 6.49 -11.47
C ASP A 98 5.95 6.88 -11.96
N THR A 99 5.05 5.89 -12.05
CA THR A 99 3.64 6.10 -12.38
C THR A 99 2.96 7.07 -11.39
N LEU A 100 3.26 6.93 -10.09
CA LEU A 100 2.71 7.83 -9.06
C LEU A 100 3.32 9.24 -9.15
N GLY A 101 4.62 9.35 -9.43
CA GLY A 101 5.30 10.63 -9.63
C GLY A 101 4.79 11.39 -10.86
N ASP A 102 4.52 10.69 -11.97
CA ASP A 102 3.85 11.26 -13.14
C ASP A 102 2.45 11.78 -12.79
N TRP A 103 1.68 11.03 -11.99
CA TRP A 103 0.37 11.44 -11.52
C TRP A 103 0.45 12.72 -10.66
N LEU A 104 1.36 12.79 -9.69
CA LEU A 104 1.57 13.97 -8.85
C LEU A 104 1.94 15.21 -9.68
N ARG A 105 2.84 15.06 -10.67
CA ARG A 105 3.20 16.14 -11.60
C ARG A 105 2.01 16.63 -12.40
N ARG A 106 1.11 15.72 -12.81
CA ARG A 106 -0.11 16.08 -13.55
C ARG A 106 -1.08 16.88 -12.67
N ILE A 107 -1.33 16.44 -11.43
CA ILE A 107 -2.22 17.13 -10.49
C ILE A 107 -1.66 18.51 -10.11
N GLY A 108 -0.34 18.62 -9.90
CA GLY A 108 0.30 19.86 -9.48
C GLY A 108 0.37 20.95 -10.55
N ARG A 109 0.15 20.62 -11.83
CA ARG A 109 0.15 21.61 -12.93
C ARG A 109 -1.17 22.38 -13.06
N GLY A 110 -2.20 21.99 -12.31
CA GLY A 110 -3.57 22.42 -12.59
C GLY A 110 -4.04 21.75 -13.88
N SER A 111 -5.06 20.90 -13.78
CA SER A 111 -5.76 20.34 -14.94
C SER A 111 -6.20 21.43 -15.93
#